data_AF-A0A7X6SNI5-F1
#
_entry.id   AF-A0A7X6SNI5-F1
#
_cell.length_a   1.000
_cell.length_b   1.000
_cell.length_c   1.000
_cell.angle_alpha   90.00
_cell.angle_beta   90.00
_cell.angle_gamma   90.00
#
_symmetry.space_group_name_H-M   'P 1'
#
loop_
_entity.id
_entity.type
_entity.pdbx_description
1 polymer ?
#
loop_
_entity_poly.entity_id
_entity_poly.type
_entity_poly.pdbx_seq_one_letter_code
_entity_poly.pdbx_strand_id
1 'polypeptide(L)'
;MTKNTKLEQSEYKAQQDLFNPKKDVTLDKTQLPQIIRDIIEIMNKITCSPEGFKLLSLLAVSAATIGNKVYVFSNKKYYANIYALLIGPSRLAGKSTCIDIATELLKSKEKSHDIFNKVILKDSTQI
;
A
#
# COMPACT_ATOMS: atom_id res chain seq x y z
N MET A 1 44.61 -17.24 -23.78
CA MET A 1 43.45 -17.83 -23.07
C MET A 1 42.83 -16.82 -22.08
N THR A 2 42.48 -15.61 -22.53
CA THR A 2 42.12 -14.49 -21.61
C THR A 2 40.76 -13.85 -21.92
N LYS A 3 40.02 -14.37 -22.90
CA LYS A 3 38.72 -13.80 -23.33
C LYS A 3 37.52 -14.30 -22.50
N ASN A 4 37.63 -15.44 -21.80
CA ASN A 4 36.51 -16.02 -21.03
C ASN A 4 36.29 -15.36 -19.67
N THR A 5 37.33 -14.79 -19.06
CA THR A 5 37.26 -14.25 -17.69
C THR A 5 36.42 -12.97 -17.59
N LYS A 6 36.36 -12.16 -18.66
CA LYS A 6 35.55 -10.93 -18.68
C LYS A 6 34.06 -11.19 -18.87
N LEU A 7 33.71 -12.24 -19.62
CA LEU A 7 32.30 -12.63 -19.83
C LEU A 7 31.73 -13.19 -18.52
N GLU A 8 32.44 -14.10 -17.87
CA GLU A 8 32.04 -14.69 -16.59
C GLU A 8 31.93 -13.65 -15.47
N GLN A 9 32.83 -12.66 -15.42
CA GLN A 9 32.75 -11.56 -14.47
C GLN A 9 31.54 -10.65 -14.70
N SER A 10 31.11 -10.48 -15.96
CA SER A 10 29.93 -9.67 -16.30
C SER A 10 28.62 -10.37 -15.95
N GLU A 11 28.54 -11.68 -16.15
CA GLU A 11 27.39 -12.51 -15.77
C GLU A 11 27.27 -12.60 -14.25
N TYR A 12 28.39 -12.79 -13.55
CA TYR A 12 28.43 -12.80 -12.09
C TYR A 12 27.99 -11.47 -11.49
N LYS A 13 28.38 -10.34 -12.11
CA LYS A 13 27.95 -9.01 -11.68
C LYS A 13 26.46 -8.77 -11.95
N ALA A 14 25.93 -9.23 -13.09
CA ALA A 14 24.50 -9.17 -13.39
C ALA A 14 23.66 -10.02 -12.44
N GLN A 15 24.15 -11.20 -12.05
CA GLN A 15 23.54 -12.03 -11.02
C GLN A 15 23.60 -11.34 -9.65
N GLN A 16 24.74 -10.75 -9.28
CA GLN A 16 24.84 -9.97 -8.05
C GLN A 16 23.88 -8.79 -8.05
N ASP A 17 23.74 -8.02 -9.14
CA ASP A 17 22.79 -6.92 -9.25
C ASP A 17 21.32 -7.37 -9.22
N LEU A 18 21.04 -8.61 -9.65
CA LEU A 18 19.71 -9.24 -9.58
C LEU A 18 19.34 -9.62 -8.14
N PHE A 19 20.32 -10.05 -7.34
CA PHE A 19 20.13 -10.49 -5.95
C PHE A 19 20.51 -9.44 -4.91
N ASN A 20 21.11 -8.32 -5.31
CA ASN A 20 21.38 -7.21 -4.41
C ASN A 20 20.03 -6.57 -4.08
N PRO A 21 19.58 -6.58 -2.81
CA PRO A 21 18.30 -6.00 -2.46
C PRO A 21 18.35 -4.51 -2.79
N LYS A 22 17.67 -4.12 -3.87
CA LYS A 22 17.51 -2.71 -4.22
C LYS A 22 16.92 -2.03 -2.99
N LYS A 23 17.59 -0.95 -2.55
CA LYS A 23 17.13 -0.13 -1.43
C LYS A 23 15.67 0.24 -1.67
N ASP A 24 14.82 0.00 -0.66
CA ASP A 24 13.40 0.35 -0.73
C ASP A 24 13.26 1.81 -1.15
N VAL A 25 12.44 2.05 -2.19
CA VAL A 25 12.13 3.39 -2.65
C VAL A 25 11.34 4.08 -1.55
N THR A 26 11.91 5.15 -1.00
CA THR A 26 11.25 5.94 0.04
C THR A 26 10.06 6.67 -0.57
N LEU A 27 8.91 6.55 0.08
CA LEU A 27 7.69 7.23 -0.32
C LEU A 27 7.83 8.74 -0.05
N ASP A 28 7.73 9.55 -1.11
CA ASP A 28 7.67 11.00 -0.96
C ASP A 28 6.26 11.43 -0.52
N LYS A 29 6.11 11.68 0.78
CA LYS A 29 4.84 12.08 1.38
C LYS A 29 4.37 13.46 0.92
N THR A 30 5.26 14.34 0.46
CA THR A 30 4.90 15.72 0.07
C THR A 30 3.96 15.75 -1.13
N GLN A 31 4.03 14.71 -1.96
CA GLN A 31 3.18 14.54 -3.14
C GLN A 31 1.82 13.92 -2.82
N LEU A 32 1.59 13.50 -1.58
CA LEU A 32 0.34 12.83 -1.18
C LEU A 32 -0.69 13.83 -0.62
N PRO A 33 -1.97 13.66 -0.96
CA PRO A 33 -3.06 14.35 -0.27
C PRO A 33 -2.99 14.17 1.24
N GLN A 34 -3.36 15.20 2.01
CA GLN A 34 -3.26 15.18 3.49
C GLN A 34 -3.96 13.97 4.10
N ILE A 35 -5.16 13.65 3.64
CA ILE A 35 -5.93 12.48 4.11
C ILE A 35 -5.16 11.16 3.98
N ILE A 36 -4.38 10.99 2.90
CA ILE A 36 -3.58 9.77 2.69
C ILE A 36 -2.40 9.75 3.66
N ARG A 37 -1.76 10.91 3.89
CA ARG A 37 -0.67 11.04 4.87
C ARG A 37 -1.15 10.68 6.27
N ASP A 38 -2.30 11.20 6.69
CA ASP A 38 -2.88 10.94 8.02
C ASP A 38 -3.17 9.45 8.20
N ILE A 39 -3.72 8.79 7.17
CA ILE A 39 -3.97 7.34 7.20
C ILE A 39 -2.65 6.57 7.32
N ILE A 40 -1.61 6.94 6.57
CA ILE A 40 -0.30 6.28 6.66
C ILE A 40 0.29 6.45 8.06
N GLU A 41 0.14 7.62 8.69
CA GLU A 41 0.58 7.86 10.06
C GLU A 41 -0.19 7.01 11.08
N ILE A 42 -1.50 6.84 10.91
CA ILE A 42 -2.29 5.91 11.72
C ILE A 42 -1.78 4.48 11.54
N MET A 43 -1.55 4.05 10.30
CA MET A 43 -1.02 2.71 10.01
C MET A 43 0.39 2.52 10.57
N ASN A 44 1.23 3.57 10.61
CA ASN A 44 2.56 3.53 11.21
C ASN A 44 2.51 3.21 12.72
N LYS A 45 1.46 3.64 13.43
CA LYS A 45 1.27 3.33 14.85
C LYS A 45 0.91 1.85 15.09
N ILE A 46 0.41 1.15 14.06
CA ILE A 46 -0.10 -0.23 14.17
C ILE A 46 0.91 -1.24 13.61
N THR A 47 1.60 -0.90 12.51
CA THR A 47 2.50 -1.83 11.82
C THR A 47 3.80 -1.19 11.35
N CYS A 48 4.90 -1.93 11.51
CA CYS A 48 6.24 -1.55 11.06
C CYS A 48 6.49 -1.79 9.56
N SER A 49 5.43 -2.05 8.77
CA SER A 49 5.55 -2.31 7.32
C SER A 49 6.08 -1.08 6.57
N PRO A 50 6.72 -1.24 5.39
CA PRO A 50 7.11 -0.09 4.57
C PRO A 50 5.91 0.80 4.20
N GLU A 51 6.09 2.11 4.23
CA GLU A 51 5.01 3.07 3.97
C GLU A 51 4.45 2.97 2.55
N GLY A 52 5.31 2.67 1.56
CA GLY A 52 4.87 2.39 0.20
C GLY A 52 3.94 1.17 0.14
N PHE A 53 4.18 0.16 0.96
CA PHE A 53 3.31 -1.02 1.04
C PHE A 53 1.97 -0.69 1.69
N LYS A 54 1.96 0.14 2.75
CA LYS A 54 0.72 0.65 3.38
C LYS A 54 -0.14 1.41 2.39
N LEU A 55 0.47 2.32 1.62
CA LEU A 55 -0.21 3.07 0.56
C LEU A 55 -0.76 2.14 -0.52
N LEU A 56 0.04 1.17 -0.98
CA LEU A 56 -0.38 0.21 -1.99
C LEU A 56 -1.57 -0.63 -1.52
N SER A 57 -1.56 -1.09 -0.26
CA SER A 57 -2.68 -1.78 0.35
C SER A 57 -3.95 -0.92 0.39
N LEU A 58 -3.82 0.35 0.80
CA LEU A 58 -4.95 1.28 0.83
C LEU A 58 -5.56 1.46 -0.56
N LEU A 59 -4.73 1.69 -1.57
CA LEU A 59 -5.17 1.90 -2.96
C LEU A 59 -5.82 0.64 -3.53
N ALA A 60 -5.21 -0.52 -3.34
CA ALA A 60 -5.72 -1.80 -3.83
C ALA A 60 -7.11 -2.13 -3.26
N VAL A 61 -7.26 -1.99 -1.92
CA VAL A 61 -8.56 -2.24 -1.26
C VAL A 61 -9.59 -1.20 -1.68
N SER A 62 -9.21 0.08 -1.80
CA SER A 62 -10.10 1.15 -2.26
C SER A 62 -10.60 0.90 -3.67
N ALA A 63 -9.70 0.56 -4.61
CA ALA A 63 -10.02 0.28 -6.00
C ALA A 63 -11.00 -0.90 -6.11
N ALA A 64 -10.72 -2.02 -5.43
CA ALA A 64 -11.61 -3.18 -5.43
C ALA A 64 -12.98 -2.83 -4.81
N THR A 65 -13.00 -2.09 -3.69
CA THR A 65 -14.24 -1.72 -2.99
C THR A 65 -15.12 -0.78 -3.81
N ILE A 66 -14.53 0.22 -4.46
CA ILE A 66 -15.26 1.17 -5.31
C ILE A 66 -15.72 0.48 -6.58
N GLY A 67 -14.81 -0.20 -7.28
CA GLY A 67 -15.11 -0.84 -8.56
C GLY A 67 -16.18 -1.92 -8.46
N ASN A 68 -16.23 -2.68 -7.35
CA ASN A 68 -17.27 -3.68 -7.12
C ASN A 68 -18.65 -3.10 -6.83
N LYS A 69 -18.76 -1.79 -6.56
CA LYS A 69 -20.04 -1.10 -6.44
C LYS A 69 -20.53 -0.52 -7.77
N VAL A 70 -19.63 -0.36 -8.74
CA VAL A 70 -19.97 0.12 -10.09
C VAL A 70 -20.57 -1.02 -10.89
N TYR A 71 -21.65 -0.73 -11.61
CA TYR A 71 -22.30 -1.66 -12.51
C TYR A 71 -22.70 -0.98 -13.81
N VAL A 72 -22.70 -1.76 -14.89
CA VAL A 72 -23.31 -1.35 -16.15
C VAL A 72 -24.73 -1.91 -16.22
N PHE A 73 -25.68 -1.06 -16.62
CA PHE A 73 -27.08 -1.45 -16.79
C PHE A 73 -27.41 -1.57 -18.28
N SER A 74 -27.99 -2.70 -18.67
CA SER A 74 -28.48 -2.93 -20.04
C SER A 74 -29.83 -3.66 -20.03
N ASN A 75 -29.96 -4.72 -19.23
CA ASN A 75 -31.22 -5.43 -18.91
C ASN A 75 -31.20 -6.05 -17.50
N LYS A 76 -30.00 -6.35 -16.98
CA LYS A 76 -29.70 -6.68 -15.58
C LYS A 76 -28.45 -5.91 -15.17
N LYS A 77 -28.18 -5.83 -13.86
CA LYS A 77 -26.95 -5.20 -13.34
C LYS A 77 -25.76 -6.14 -13.57
N TYR A 78 -24.72 -5.64 -14.23
CA TYR A 78 -23.45 -6.34 -14.39
C TYR A 78 -22.36 -5.62 -13.61
N TYR A 79 -21.82 -6.30 -12.59
CA TYR A 79 -20.74 -5.78 -11.75
C TYR A 79 -19.39 -6.19 -12.32
N ALA A 80 -18.39 -5.32 -12.15
CA ALA A 80 -17.05 -5.55 -12.70
C ALA A 80 -16.26 -6.66 -11.99
N ASN A 81 -16.60 -7.00 -10.73
CA ASN A 81 -15.90 -8.01 -9.93
C ASN A 81 -14.36 -7.85 -9.99
N ILE A 82 -13.88 -6.69 -9.56
CA ILE A 82 -12.47 -6.34 -9.46
C ILE A 82 -11.82 -7.06 -8.28
N TYR A 83 -10.67 -7.66 -8.55
CA TYR A 83 -9.80 -8.30 -7.57
C TYR A 83 -8.42 -7.61 -7.58
N ALA A 84 -7.78 -7.56 -6.42
CA ALA A 84 -6.40 -7.08 -6.28
C ALA A 84 -5.56 -8.12 -5.55
N LEU A 85 -4.35 -8.37 -6.05
CA LEU A 85 -3.38 -9.28 -5.46
C LEU A 85 -2.11 -8.52 -5.08
N LEU A 86 -1.75 -8.56 -3.80
CA LEU A 86 -0.57 -7.90 -3.27
C LEU A 86 0.50 -8.95 -2.95
N ILE A 87 1.62 -8.89 -3.66
CA ILE A 87 2.74 -9.81 -3.52
C ILE A 87 3.91 -9.08 -2.85
N GLY A 88 4.51 -9.71 -1.85
CA GLY A 88 5.66 -9.17 -1.14
C GLY A 88 6.25 -10.19 -0.17
N PRO A 89 7.47 -9.95 0.33
CA PRO A 89 8.15 -10.87 1.26
C PRO A 89 7.31 -11.14 2.51
N SER A 90 7.40 -12.36 3.04
CA SER A 90 6.71 -12.71 4.29
C SER A 90 7.31 -11.95 5.48
N ARG A 91 6.49 -11.69 6.51
CA ARG A 91 6.77 -10.86 7.71
C ARG A 91 7.10 -9.38 7.46
N LEU A 92 8.05 -9.05 6.58
CA LEU A 92 8.54 -7.67 6.40
C LEU A 92 7.46 -6.71 5.87
N ALA A 93 6.64 -7.19 4.93
CA ALA A 93 5.63 -6.34 4.29
C ALA A 93 4.31 -6.21 5.09
N GLY A 94 4.10 -7.02 6.15
CA GLY A 94 2.87 -6.99 6.95
C GLY A 94 1.58 -7.06 6.12
N LYS A 95 1.57 -7.92 5.08
CA LYS A 95 0.57 -7.90 3.99
C LYS A 95 -0.88 -7.99 4.48
N SER A 96 -1.18 -9.03 5.27
CA SER A 96 -2.51 -9.23 5.84
C SER A 96 -2.90 -8.05 6.71
N THR A 97 -2.03 -7.65 7.64
CA THR A 97 -2.27 -6.51 8.54
C THR A 97 -2.57 -5.22 7.79
N CYS A 98 -1.81 -4.89 6.73
CA CYS A 98 -2.06 -3.68 5.95
C CYS A 98 -3.39 -3.74 5.17
N ILE A 99 -3.73 -4.91 4.62
CA ILE A 99 -5.00 -5.14 3.93
C ILE A 99 -6.18 -5.05 4.90
N ASP A 100 -6.05 -5.63 6.10
CA ASP A 100 -7.09 -5.66 7.11
C ASP A 100 -7.37 -4.25 7.64
N ILE A 101 -6.32 -3.48 7.97
CA ILE A 101 -6.47 -2.09 8.39
C ILE A 101 -7.13 -1.24 7.28
N ALA A 102 -6.65 -1.37 6.03
CA ALA A 102 -7.25 -0.64 4.91
C ALA A 102 -8.73 -1.01 4.69
N THR A 103 -9.07 -2.29 4.86
CA THR A 103 -10.44 -2.78 4.75
C THR A 103 -11.33 -2.22 5.85
N GLU A 104 -10.84 -2.18 7.09
CA GLU A 104 -11.60 -1.66 8.24
C GLU A 104 -11.86 -0.15 8.10
N LEU A 105 -10.85 0.62 7.68
CA LEU A 105 -10.98 2.05 7.41
C LEU A 105 -12.09 2.35 6.38
N LEU A 106 -12.24 1.50 5.36
CA LEU A 106 -13.23 1.64 4.30
C LEU A 106 -14.61 1.06 4.65
N LYS A 107 -14.69 0.10 5.57
CA LYS A 107 -15.96 -0.50 6.04
C LYS A 107 -16.71 0.40 7.02
N SER A 108 -15.99 1.23 7.77
CA SER A 108 -16.56 2.14 8.75
C SER A 108 -17.44 3.21 8.06
N LYS A 109 -18.72 2.89 7.88
CA LYS A 109 -19.75 3.82 7.37
C LYS A 109 -20.24 4.84 8.40
N GLU A 110 -19.94 4.65 9.70
CA GLU A 110 -20.44 5.52 10.78
C GLU A 110 -19.36 6.04 11.74
N LYS A 111 -18.21 5.35 11.89
CA LYS A 111 -17.18 5.73 12.88
C LYS A 111 -16.01 6.52 12.29
N SER A 112 -15.87 6.60 10.97
CA SER A 112 -14.73 7.28 10.34
C SER A 112 -14.81 8.79 10.54
N HIS A 113 -16.02 9.36 10.57
CA HIS A 113 -16.23 10.75 10.95
C HIS A 113 -15.84 11.00 12.43
N ASP A 114 -16.18 10.07 13.31
CA ASP A 114 -15.95 10.18 14.76
C ASP A 114 -14.49 9.94 15.16
N ILE A 115 -13.79 9.01 14.51
CA ILE A 115 -12.37 8.74 14.75
C ILE A 115 -11.52 9.86 14.15
N PHE A 116 -11.84 10.34 12.94
CA PHE A 116 -11.16 11.48 12.33
C PHE A 116 -11.31 12.73 13.21
N ASN A 117 -12.53 13.00 13.71
CA ASN A 117 -12.77 14.12 14.62
C ASN A 117 -12.11 13.93 16.00
N LYS A 118 -12.17 12.74 16.62
CA LYS A 118 -11.56 12.51 17.95
C LYS A 118 -10.04 12.54 17.95
N VAL A 119 -9.41 12.12 16.86
CA VAL A 119 -7.94 12.05 16.78
C VAL A 119 -7.35 13.39 16.31
N ILE A 120 -8.02 14.11 15.38
CA ILE A 120 -7.46 15.35 14.80
C ILE A 120 -7.88 16.62 15.55
N LEU A 121 -9.09 16.68 16.14
CA LEU A 121 -9.54 17.88 16.87
C LEU A 121 -9.07 17.94 18.33
N LYS A 122 -8.59 16.82 18.90
CA LYS A 122 -8.00 16.83 20.25
C LYS A 122 -6.60 17.42 20.29
N ASP A 123 -5.83 17.31 19.20
CA ASP A 123 -4.47 17.87 19.14
C ASP A 123 -4.45 19.37 18.77
N SER A 124 -5.55 19.93 18.28
CA SER A 124 -5.70 21.36 17.94
C SER A 124 -6.26 22.22 19.08
N THR A 125 -6.55 21.62 20.24
CA THR A 125 -7.07 22.32 21.44
C THR A 125 -6.07 22.41 22.59
N GLN A 126 -4.78 22.13 22.32
CA GLN A 126 -3.68 22.33 23.27
C GLN A 126 -2.68 23.41 22.81
N ILE A 127 -3.19 24.54 22.32
CA ILE A 127 -2.45 25.82 22.24
C ILE A 127 -3.21 26.85 23.06
#